data_AF-A0A1Q3V6M9-F1
#
_entry.id   AF-A0A1Q3V6M9-F1
#
_cell.length_a   1.000
_cell.length_b   1.000
_cell.length_c   1.000
_cell.angle_alpha   90.00
_cell.angle_beta   90.00
_cell.angle_gamma   90.00
#
_symmetry.space_group_name_H-M   'P 1'
#
loop_
_entity.id
_entity.type
_entity.pdbx_description
1 polymer ?
#
loop_
_entity_poly.entity_id
_entity_poly.type
_entity_poly.pdbx_seq_one_letter_code
_entity_poly.pdbx_strand_id
1 'polypeptide(L)' 'MADTVDFATDLVAEQLEHGIRAARAPIPVGEPGECEDCFEQMPRLVNGRCGYCRDGRGPRGRAS' A
#
# COMPACT_ATOMS: atom_id res chain seq x y z
N MET A 1 -39.16 1.74 12.68
CA MET A 1 -39.46 1.34 11.29
C MET A 1 -38.25 1.74 10.50
N ALA A 2 -37.65 0.82 9.73
CA ALA A 2 -36.50 1.16 8.91
C ALA A 2 -36.96 2.05 7.75
N ASP A 3 -36.28 3.17 7.55
CA ASP A 3 -36.53 4.07 6.42
C ASP A 3 -35.45 3.93 5.33
N THR A 4 -35.56 4.73 4.28
CA THR A 4 -34.59 4.71 3.17
C THR A 4 -33.17 5.07 3.58
N VAL A 5 -33.00 5.85 4.64
CA VAL A 5 -31.69 6.22 5.19
C VAL A 5 -31.07 5.03 5.89
N ASP A 6 -31.86 4.24 6.63
CA ASP A 6 -31.39 3.01 7.26
C ASP A 6 -30.86 2.03 6.20
N PHE A 7 -31.64 1.75 5.14
CA PHE A 7 -31.22 0.86 4.05
C PHE A 7 -29.99 1.36 3.29
N ALA A 8 -29.88 2.68 3.08
CA ALA A 8 -28.71 3.25 2.43
C ALA A 8 -27.45 3.07 3.28
N THR A 9 -27.58 3.19 4.60
CA THR A 9 -26.48 3.02 5.55
C THR A 9 -25.96 1.58 5.56
N ASP A 10 -26.87 0.60 5.58
CA ASP A 10 -26.52 -0.82 5.54
C ASP A 10 -25.75 -1.17 4.26
N LEU A 11 -26.22 -0.68 3.10
CA LEU A 11 -25.56 -0.92 1.82
C LEU A 11 -24.13 -0.33 1.77
N VAL A 12 -23.94 0.86 2.34
CA VAL A 12 -22.61 1.48 2.43
C VAL A 12 -21.68 0.67 3.34
N ALA A 13 -22.19 0.16 4.46
CA ALA A 13 -21.43 -0.67 5.38
C ALA A 13 -20.97 -1.98 4.70
N GLU A 14 -21.87 -2.67 4.01
CA GLU A 14 -21.56 -3.89 3.25
C GLU A 14 -20.51 -3.63 2.17
N GLN A 15 -20.68 -2.55 1.40
CA GLN A 15 -19.74 -2.19 0.35
C GLN A 15 -18.35 -1.85 0.91
N LEU A 16 -18.28 -1.15 2.03
CA LEU A 16 -17.04 -0.84 2.72
C LEU A 16 -16.33 -2.11 3.20
N GLU A 17 -17.06 -3.02 3.84
CA GLU A 17 -16.50 -4.29 4.31
C GLU A 17 -15.96 -5.15 3.17
N HIS A 18 -16.71 -5.23 2.07
CA HIS A 18 -16.28 -5.94 0.88
C HIS A 18 -15.00 -5.32 0.29
N GLY A 19 -14.95 -3.99 0.19
CA GLY A 19 -13.77 -3.26 -0.28
C GLY A 19 -12.54 -3.50 0.60
N ILE A 20 -12.68 -3.42 1.92
CA ILE A 20 -11.59 -3.69 2.87
C ILE A 20 -11.09 -5.13 2.72
N ARG A 21 -12.00 -6.10 2.61
CA ARG A 21 -11.64 -7.51 2.46
C ARG A 21 -10.89 -7.77 1.15
N ALA A 22 -11.34 -7.19 0.05
CA ALA A 22 -10.69 -7.34 -1.25
C ALA A 22 -9.32 -6.65 -1.31
N ALA A 23 -9.15 -5.51 -0.64
CA ALA A 23 -7.90 -4.75 -0.62
C ALA A 23 -6.83 -5.30 0.33
N ARG A 24 -7.19 -6.24 1.22
CA ARG A 24 -6.23 -6.89 2.13
C ARG A 24 -5.26 -7.78 1.36
N ALA A 25 -4.12 -7.22 0.99
CA ALA A 25 -2.97 -7.95 0.49
C ALA A 25 -1.95 -8.19 1.61
N PRO A 26 -1.25 -9.34 1.62
CA PRO A 26 -0.09 -9.54 2.49
C PRO A 26 0.94 -8.45 2.21
N ILE A 27 1.32 -7.69 3.25
CA ILE A 27 2.38 -6.70 3.15
C ILE A 27 3.70 -7.42 3.39
N PRO A 28 4.59 -7.55 2.39
CA PRO A 28 5.86 -8.24 2.59
C PRO A 28 6.71 -7.49 3.63
N VAL A 29 7.26 -8.27 4.57
CA VAL A 29 8.27 -7.77 5.51
C VAL A 29 9.47 -7.30 4.70
N GLY A 30 10.06 -6.20 5.11
CA GLY A 30 11.27 -5.71 4.47
C GLY A 30 12.42 -5.64 5.45
N GLU A 31 13.62 -5.81 4.92
CA GLU A 31 14.87 -5.79 5.68
C GLU A 31 15.61 -4.46 5.43
N PRO A 32 16.33 -3.93 6.43
CA PRO A 32 17.20 -2.78 6.22
C PRO A 32 18.41 -3.17 5.34
N GLY A 33 18.84 -2.27 4.46
CA GLY A 33 20.00 -2.52 3.59
C GLY A 33 20.13 -1.57 2.41
N GLU A 34 21.08 -1.88 1.53
CA GLU A 34 21.32 -1.13 0.29
C GLU A 34 20.42 -1.63 -0.85
N CYS A 35 19.78 -0.72 -1.58
CA CYS A 35 18.91 -1.09 -2.70
C CYS A 35 19.70 -1.47 -3.95
N GLU A 36 19.29 -2.56 -4.61
CA GLU A 36 19.94 -3.08 -5.82
C GLU A 36 19.86 -2.17 -7.06
N ASP A 37 18.91 -1.23 -7.11
CA ASP A 37 18.73 -0.32 -8.25
C ASP A 37 19.40 1.04 -8.04
N CYS A 38 19.10 1.69 -6.92
CA CYS A 38 19.56 3.06 -6.66
C CYS A 38 20.80 3.12 -5.77
N PHE A 39 21.23 2.00 -5.18
CA PHE A 39 22.40 1.89 -4.31
C PHE A 39 22.37 2.85 -3.10
N GLU A 40 21.18 3.26 -2.67
CA GLU A 40 21.00 4.05 -1.45
C GLU A 40 20.81 3.11 -0.25
N GLN A 41 21.08 3.57 0.96
CA GLN A 41 20.76 2.84 2.19
C GLN A 41 19.32 3.10 2.64
N MET A 42 18.52 2.05 2.75
CA MET A 42 17.10 2.14 3.08
C MET A 42 16.73 1.33 4.32
N PRO A 43 15.81 1.86 5.16
CA PRO A 43 15.34 1.16 6.34
C PRO A 43 14.46 -0.05 6.01
N ARG A 44 13.97 -0.15 4.76
CA ARG A 44 13.08 -1.21 4.32
C ARG A 44 13.25 -1.51 2.82
N LEU A 45 13.79 -2.69 2.54
CA LEU A 45 13.88 -3.30 1.22
C LEU A 45 12.93 -4.49 1.15
N VAL A 46 12.25 -4.66 0.02
CA VAL A 46 11.48 -5.86 -0.26
C VAL A 46 12.01 -6.43 -1.56
N ASN A 47 12.45 -7.69 -1.54
CA ASN A 47 13.13 -8.32 -2.68
C ASN A 47 14.30 -7.45 -3.20
N GLY A 48 15.16 -6.96 -2.29
CA GLY A 48 16.34 -6.15 -2.64
C GLY A 48 16.06 -4.72 -3.10
N ARG A 49 14.80 -4.31 -3.26
CA ARG A 49 14.42 -3.02 -3.84
C ARG A 49 13.70 -2.12 -2.84
N CYS A 50 14.02 -0.82 -2.86
CA CYS A 50 13.36 0.16 -2.02
C CYS A 50 11.95 0.49 -2.49
N GLY A 51 11.15 1.15 -1.64
CA GLY A 51 9.79 1.57 -2.00
C GLY A 51 9.73 2.46 -3.24
N TYR A 52 10.67 3.40 -3.39
CA TYR A 52 10.71 4.30 -4.54
C TYR A 52 10.94 3.53 -5.84
N CYS A 53 12.02 2.76 -5.94
CA CYS A 53 12.37 2.02 -7.15
C CYS A 53 11.31 0.97 -7.52
N ARG A 54 10.69 0.30 -6.53
CA ARG A 54 9.56 -0.61 -6.76
C ARG A 54 8.35 0.10 -7.35
N ASP A 55 8.10 1.33 -6.93
CA ASP A 55 7.00 2.16 -7.42
C ASP A 55 7.35 2.94 -8.71
N GLY A 56 8.54 2.73 -9.29
CA GLY A 56 9.00 3.46 -10.48
C GLY A 56 9.35 4.92 -10.22
N ARG A 57 9.63 5.28 -8.96
CA ARG A 57 10.05 6.62 -8.54
C ARG A 57 11.52 6.60 -8.11
N GLY A 58 12.25 7.69 -8.36
CA GLY A 58 13.56 7.89 -7.73
C GLY A 58 13.42 8.26 -6.25
N PRO A 59 14.29 7.80 -5.35
CA PRO A 59 14.36 8.36 -4.00
C PRO A 59 14.68 9.86 -4.09
N ARG A 60 14.05 10.67 -3.22
CA ARG A 60 14.22 12.13 -3.22
C ARG A 60 15.72 12.48 -3.11
N GLY A 61 16.29 13.00 -4.20
CA GLY A 61 17.73 13.20 -4.36
C GLY A 61 18.25 12.77 -5.73
N ARG A 62 17.58 11.80 -6.38
CA ARG A 62 17.81 11.42 -7.79
C ARG A 62 16.62 11.85 -8.64
N ALA A 63 16.40 13.15 -8.76
CA ALA A 63 15.55 13.67 -9.82
C ALA A 63 16.38 13.64 -11.11
N SER A 64 16.06 12.71 -12.01
CA SER A 64 16.37 12.88 -13.43
C SER A 64 15.33 13.78 -14.07
#